data_AF-A0A1S8D384-F1
#
_entry.id   AF-A0A1S8D384-F1
#
_cell.length_a   1.000
_cell.length_b   1.000
_cell.length_c   1.000
_cell.angle_alpha   90.00
_cell.angle_beta   90.00
_cell.angle_gamma   90.00
#
_symmetry.space_group_name_H-M   'P 1'
#
loop_
_entity.id
_entity.type
_entity.pdbx_description
1 polymer ?
#
loop_
_entity_poly.entity_id
_entity_poly.type
_entity_poly.pdbx_seq_one_letter_code
_entity_poly.pdbx_strand_id
1 'polypeptide(L)'
;MGGYTQRVRDSILPLSVAGTLPAAFNEWSFTDNTVDHEQPIETCELCGQQDLRYHFEIANHYTDATLWVGSHCILQFDVAVIEKGRRLSPAEAKRHLTKLTQQMQLESCIRTLEQLATKENNPILSGALDYYRKNKKLTPKYAAVVFWKLQAFNIDHHPSFFQIELRRAQHVNDLKQMPTARVHRFWTALTTAQRRKAVELGHTSPQG
;
A
#
# COMPACT_ATOMS: atom_id res chain seq x y z
N MET A 1 -6.62 17.90 -26.44
CA MET A 1 -6.45 16.93 -25.34
C MET A 1 -6.99 15.58 -25.81
N GLY A 2 -6.13 14.59 -26.00
CA GLY A 2 -6.57 13.24 -26.35
C GLY A 2 -7.30 12.57 -25.18
N GLY A 3 -8.35 11.80 -25.48
CA GLY A 3 -9.05 10.99 -24.49
C GLY A 3 -8.13 9.94 -23.85
N TYR A 4 -8.57 9.32 -22.74
CA TYR A 4 -7.82 8.30 -22.00
C TYR A 4 -7.17 7.23 -22.90
N THR A 5 -7.94 6.66 -23.82
CA THR A 5 -7.46 5.65 -24.78
C THR A 5 -6.42 6.18 -25.76
N GLN A 6 -6.48 7.47 -26.12
CA GLN A 6 -5.51 8.08 -27.03
C GLN A 6 -4.15 8.20 -26.36
N ARG A 7 -4.10 8.63 -25.08
CA ARG A 7 -2.83 8.71 -24.34
C ARG A 7 -2.15 7.34 -24.22
N VAL A 8 -2.94 6.32 -23.90
CA VAL A 8 -2.46 4.93 -23.84
C VAL A 8 -1.88 4.47 -25.17
N ARG A 9 -2.57 4.79 -26.27
CA ARG A 9 -2.10 4.51 -27.63
C ARG A 9 -0.78 5.22 -27.92
N ASP A 10 -0.70 6.50 -27.60
CA ASP A 10 0.48 7.34 -27.85
C ASP A 10 1.69 6.88 -27.03
N SER A 11 1.47 6.32 -25.84
CA SER A 11 2.53 5.75 -25.00
C SER A 11 3.01 4.38 -25.49
N ILE A 12 2.11 3.46 -25.85
CA ILE A 12 2.49 2.05 -26.05
C ILE A 12 2.83 1.69 -27.51
N LEU A 13 2.14 2.27 -28.50
CA LEU A 13 2.37 1.91 -29.91
C LEU A 13 3.76 2.26 -30.41
N PRO A 14 4.36 3.43 -30.09
CA PRO A 14 5.71 3.73 -30.54
C PRO A 14 6.79 2.80 -29.98
N LEU A 15 6.47 2.07 -28.90
CA LEU A 15 7.37 1.16 -28.20
C LEU A 15 7.09 -0.32 -28.53
N SER A 16 6.11 -0.59 -29.40
CA SER A 16 5.67 -1.92 -29.78
C SER A 16 5.97 -2.21 -31.25
N VAL A 17 6.12 -3.48 -31.60
CA VAL A 17 6.25 -3.92 -32.99
C VAL A 17 4.89 -3.89 -33.68
N ALA A 18 3.82 -4.23 -32.95
CA ALA A 18 2.46 -4.22 -33.43
C ALA A 18 1.91 -2.81 -33.69
N GLY A 19 1.23 -2.65 -34.83
CA GLY A 19 0.58 -1.38 -35.22
C GLY A 19 -0.81 -1.14 -34.63
N THR A 20 -1.33 -2.03 -33.78
CA THR A 20 -2.66 -1.89 -33.18
C THR A 20 -2.63 -2.13 -31.68
N LEU A 21 -3.53 -1.46 -30.95
CA LEU A 21 -3.51 -1.45 -29.49
C LEU A 21 -3.68 -2.84 -28.84
N PRO A 22 -4.64 -3.70 -29.26
CA PRO A 22 -4.78 -5.02 -28.67
C PRO A 22 -3.58 -5.92 -28.95
N ALA A 23 -2.99 -5.82 -30.14
CA ALA A 23 -1.82 -6.60 -30.51
C ALA A 23 -0.57 -6.13 -29.74
N ALA A 24 -0.41 -4.81 -29.56
CA ALA A 24 0.66 -4.24 -28.77
C ALA A 24 0.65 -4.79 -27.34
N PHE A 25 -0.50 -4.81 -26.64
CA PHE A 25 -0.56 -5.33 -25.27
C PHE A 25 -0.19 -6.81 -25.11
N ASN A 26 -0.27 -7.61 -26.18
CA ASN A 26 0.22 -9.00 -26.15
C ASN A 26 1.76 -9.08 -26.10
N GLU A 27 2.46 -8.00 -26.42
CA GLU A 27 3.91 -7.88 -26.36
C GLU A 27 4.43 -7.51 -24.96
N TRP A 28 3.54 -7.12 -24.04
CA TRP A 28 3.93 -6.57 -22.75
C TRP A 28 3.58 -7.51 -21.60
N SER A 29 4.49 -7.58 -20.63
CA SER A 29 4.29 -8.31 -19.39
C SER A 29 4.80 -7.54 -18.18
N PHE A 30 4.14 -7.72 -17.04
CA PHE A 30 4.62 -7.24 -15.75
C PHE A 30 5.90 -7.99 -15.35
N THR A 31 6.92 -7.27 -14.91
CA THR A 31 8.28 -7.80 -14.68
C THR A 31 8.55 -8.25 -13.24
N ASP A 32 7.53 -8.22 -12.38
CA ASP A 32 7.66 -8.35 -10.92
C ASP A 32 8.39 -7.18 -10.22
N ASN A 33 8.90 -6.19 -10.96
CA ASN A 33 9.51 -5.00 -10.37
C ASN A 33 8.44 -4.00 -9.91
N THR A 34 8.57 -3.56 -8.65
CA THR A 34 7.66 -2.59 -8.03
C THR A 34 8.42 -1.54 -7.25
N VAL A 35 7.87 -0.32 -7.21
CA VAL A 35 8.42 0.80 -6.43
C VAL A 35 7.31 1.45 -5.60
N ASP A 36 7.58 1.65 -4.31
CA ASP A 36 6.81 2.52 -3.43
C ASP A 36 7.54 3.87 -3.32
N HIS A 37 6.98 4.91 -3.92
CA HIS A 37 7.55 6.26 -3.90
C HIS A 37 7.26 7.01 -2.59
N GLU A 38 6.62 6.34 -1.63
CA GLU A 38 6.20 6.82 -0.30
C GLU A 38 5.11 7.91 -0.35
N GLN A 39 5.13 8.75 -1.37
CA GLN A 39 4.18 9.83 -1.65
C GLN A 39 3.53 9.64 -3.03
N PRO A 40 2.27 10.10 -3.23
CA PRO A 40 1.59 10.03 -4.51
C PRO A 40 2.06 11.16 -5.43
N ILE A 41 3.28 11.05 -5.95
CA ILE A 41 3.92 12.11 -6.77
C ILE A 41 4.18 11.70 -8.21
N GLU A 42 3.99 10.42 -8.53
CA GLU A 42 4.37 9.89 -9.83
C GLU A 42 3.24 9.93 -10.86
N THR A 43 3.62 9.81 -12.13
CA THR A 43 2.70 9.74 -13.25
C THR A 43 2.79 8.38 -13.93
N CYS A 44 1.65 7.76 -14.19
CA CYS A 44 1.56 6.54 -14.98
C CYS A 44 2.08 6.79 -16.39
N GLU A 45 3.16 6.13 -16.80
CA GLU A 45 3.77 6.33 -18.13
C GLU A 45 2.87 5.80 -19.27
N LEU A 46 1.91 4.93 -18.94
CA LEU A 46 0.95 4.42 -19.92
C LEU A 46 -0.25 5.34 -20.13
N CYS A 47 -0.96 5.75 -19.08
CA CYS A 47 -2.22 6.49 -19.22
C CYS A 47 -2.13 7.98 -18.90
N GLY A 48 -0.99 8.43 -18.36
CA GLY A 48 -0.75 9.81 -17.92
C GLY A 48 -1.49 10.21 -16.65
N GLN A 49 -2.07 9.26 -15.90
CA GLN A 49 -2.69 9.56 -14.61
C GLN A 49 -1.62 9.97 -13.60
N GLN A 50 -1.82 11.12 -12.98
CA GLN A 50 -0.94 11.68 -11.94
C GLN A 50 -1.28 11.11 -10.54
N ASP A 51 -0.48 11.49 -9.56
CA ASP A 51 -0.63 11.16 -8.14
C ASP A 51 -0.55 9.65 -7.84
N LEU A 52 0.29 8.93 -8.58
CA LEU A 52 0.63 7.54 -8.26
C LEU A 52 1.68 7.48 -7.16
N ARG A 53 1.41 6.65 -6.15
CA ARG A 53 2.40 6.27 -5.14
C ARG A 53 3.16 5.00 -5.51
N TYR A 54 2.47 4.05 -6.16
CA TYR A 54 3.02 2.74 -6.48
C TYR A 54 3.20 2.59 -7.98
N HIS A 55 4.40 2.20 -8.37
CA HIS A 55 4.74 1.85 -9.74
C HIS A 55 4.98 0.35 -9.87
N PHE A 56 4.55 -0.16 -11.01
CA PHE A 56 4.69 -1.53 -11.46
C PHE A 56 5.33 -1.47 -12.85
N GLU A 57 6.48 -2.11 -13.02
CA GLU A 57 7.15 -2.10 -14.32
C GLU A 57 6.52 -3.14 -15.24
N ILE A 58 6.25 -2.72 -16.48
CA ILE A 58 5.92 -3.61 -17.58
C ILE A 58 7.02 -3.50 -18.62
N ALA A 59 7.36 -4.62 -19.26
CA ALA A 59 8.36 -4.67 -20.32
C ALA A 59 7.75 -5.30 -21.58
N ASN A 60 8.17 -4.78 -22.73
CA ASN A 60 7.93 -5.42 -24.00
C ASN A 60 8.92 -6.60 -24.15
N HIS A 61 8.49 -7.75 -24.67
CA HIS A 61 9.38 -8.90 -24.87
C HIS A 61 9.99 -9.00 -26.28
N TYR A 62 9.57 -8.14 -27.21
CA TYR A 62 10.14 -8.00 -28.56
C TYR A 62 11.05 -6.77 -28.69
N THR A 63 10.97 -5.82 -27.75
CA THR A 63 11.80 -4.61 -27.70
C THR A 63 12.41 -4.48 -26.30
N ASP A 64 13.48 -3.69 -26.14
CA ASP A 64 14.05 -3.40 -24.81
C ASP A 64 13.26 -2.31 -24.05
N ALA A 65 12.02 -2.02 -24.46
CA ALA A 65 11.22 -0.95 -23.87
C ALA A 65 10.58 -1.39 -22.55
N THR A 66 10.60 -0.49 -21.56
CA THR A 66 9.90 -0.64 -20.29
C THR A 66 9.04 0.58 -20.00
N LEU A 67 8.00 0.40 -19.19
CA LEU A 67 7.14 1.47 -18.69
C LEU A 67 6.81 1.23 -17.21
N TRP A 68 6.80 2.30 -16.43
CA TRP A 68 6.28 2.31 -15.06
C TRP A 68 4.81 2.73 -15.04
N VAL A 69 3.95 1.83 -14.56
CA VAL A 69 2.50 2.02 -14.62
C VAL A 69 1.83 1.79 -13.27
N GLY A 70 0.61 2.30 -13.13
CA GLY A 70 -0.26 1.92 -12.02
C GLY A 70 -0.85 0.52 -12.22
N SER A 71 -1.08 -0.22 -11.13
CA SER A 71 -1.69 -1.56 -11.18
C SER A 71 -3.06 -1.58 -11.86
N HIS A 72 -3.81 -0.46 -11.80
CA HIS A 72 -5.07 -0.32 -12.54
C HIS A 72 -4.88 -0.47 -14.04
N CYS A 73 -3.81 0.09 -14.62
CA CYS A 73 -3.54 -0.02 -16.05
C CYS A 73 -3.20 -1.47 -16.47
N ILE A 74 -2.43 -2.19 -15.66
CA ILE A 74 -2.14 -3.61 -15.89
C ILE A 74 -3.45 -4.42 -15.99
N LEU A 75 -4.39 -4.17 -15.07
CA LEU A 75 -5.68 -4.88 -15.04
C LEU A 75 -6.64 -4.41 -16.14
N GLN A 76 -6.70 -3.11 -16.41
CA GLN A 76 -7.63 -2.51 -17.36
C GLN A 76 -7.33 -2.92 -18.80
N PHE A 77 -6.05 -3.08 -19.13
CA PHE A 77 -5.59 -3.43 -20.48
C PHE A 77 -5.15 -4.90 -20.61
N ASP A 78 -5.37 -5.70 -19.58
CA ASP A 78 -4.99 -7.12 -19.53
C ASP A 78 -3.51 -7.34 -19.92
N VAL A 79 -2.61 -6.52 -19.38
CA VAL A 79 -1.17 -6.74 -19.51
C VAL A 79 -0.82 -8.06 -18.83
N ALA A 80 0.01 -8.88 -19.47
CA ALA A 80 0.31 -10.22 -18.98
C ALA A 80 0.97 -10.16 -17.59
N VAL A 81 0.41 -10.89 -16.61
CA VAL A 81 1.07 -11.16 -15.32
C VAL A 81 1.43 -12.63 -15.30
N ILE A 82 2.71 -12.95 -15.19
CA ILE A 82 3.21 -14.33 -15.30
C ILE A 82 3.76 -14.76 -13.94
N GLU A 83 3.26 -15.87 -13.41
CA GLU A 83 3.79 -16.46 -12.18
C GLU A 83 4.20 -17.91 -12.48
N LYS A 84 5.47 -18.25 -12.21
CA LYS A 84 6.04 -19.59 -12.48
C LYS A 84 5.83 -20.06 -13.93
N GLY A 85 6.03 -19.16 -14.88
CA GLY A 85 5.91 -19.46 -16.32
C GLY A 85 4.48 -19.56 -16.85
N ARG A 86 3.45 -19.30 -16.03
CA ARG A 86 2.05 -19.30 -16.45
C ARG A 86 1.45 -17.90 -16.36
N ARG A 87 0.74 -17.47 -17.41
CA ARG A 87 -0.11 -16.28 -17.37
C ARG A 87 -1.26 -16.48 -16.37
N LEU A 88 -1.37 -15.55 -15.44
CA LEU A 88 -2.44 -15.49 -14.46
C LEU A 88 -3.75 -15.06 -15.14
N SER A 89 -4.87 -15.60 -14.66
CA SER A 89 -6.19 -15.08 -14.99
C SER A 89 -6.38 -13.67 -14.41
N PRO A 90 -7.33 -12.86 -14.90
CA PRO A 90 -7.56 -11.50 -14.38
C PRO A 90 -7.79 -11.45 -12.86
N ALA A 91 -8.49 -12.46 -12.31
CA ALA A 91 -8.73 -12.56 -10.88
C ALA A 91 -7.46 -12.89 -10.09
N GLU A 92 -6.60 -13.75 -10.62
CA GLU A 92 -5.30 -14.09 -10.04
C GLU A 92 -4.33 -12.90 -10.12
N ALA A 93 -4.25 -12.24 -11.27
CA ALA A 93 -3.44 -11.04 -11.48
C ALA A 93 -3.82 -9.93 -10.49
N LYS A 94 -5.13 -9.65 -10.32
CA LYS A 94 -5.60 -8.68 -9.33
C LYS A 94 -5.19 -9.05 -7.90
N ARG A 95 -5.27 -10.34 -7.53
CA ARG A 95 -4.83 -10.81 -6.21
C ARG A 95 -3.32 -10.66 -6.03
N HIS A 96 -2.56 -11.00 -7.07
CA HIS A 96 -1.11 -10.90 -7.08
C HIS A 96 -0.64 -9.44 -6.92
N LEU A 97 -1.13 -8.51 -7.75
CA LEU A 97 -0.80 -7.08 -7.64
C LEU A 97 -1.23 -6.48 -6.29
N THR A 98 -2.42 -6.84 -5.79
CA THR A 98 -2.87 -6.44 -4.44
C THR A 98 -1.90 -6.92 -3.36
N LYS A 99 -1.37 -8.15 -3.47
CA LYS A 99 -0.42 -8.71 -2.52
C LYS A 99 0.91 -7.94 -2.54
N LEU A 100 1.41 -7.58 -3.71
CA LEU A 100 2.60 -6.74 -3.85
C LEU A 100 2.39 -5.36 -3.22
N THR A 101 1.24 -4.72 -3.47
CA THR A 101 0.88 -3.46 -2.80
C THR A 101 0.86 -3.58 -1.27
N GLN A 102 0.26 -4.66 -0.75
CA GLN A 102 0.24 -4.91 0.70
C GLN A 102 1.64 -5.15 1.27
N GLN A 103 2.53 -5.78 0.51
CA GLN A 103 3.92 -5.96 0.90
C GLN A 103 4.65 -4.61 0.98
N MET A 104 4.53 -3.77 -0.04
CA MET A 104 5.12 -2.42 -0.03
C MET A 104 4.61 -1.57 1.15
N GLN A 105 3.30 -1.64 1.45
CA GLN A 105 2.71 -0.98 2.62
C GLN A 105 3.30 -1.49 3.94
N LEU A 106 3.48 -2.81 4.07
CA LEU A 106 4.08 -3.42 5.26
C LEU A 106 5.53 -2.95 5.44
N GLU A 107 6.31 -2.94 4.36
CA GLU A 107 7.69 -2.48 4.36
C GLU A 107 7.78 -0.99 4.71
N SER A 108 6.88 -0.16 4.19
CA SER A 108 6.76 1.26 4.58
C SER A 108 6.52 1.42 6.09
N CYS A 109 5.58 0.65 6.68
CA CYS A 109 5.37 0.66 8.13
C CYS A 109 6.61 0.22 8.92
N ILE A 110 7.35 -0.78 8.43
CA ILE A 110 8.58 -1.25 9.08
C ILE A 110 9.65 -0.15 9.05
N ARG A 111 9.89 0.49 7.90
CA ARG A 111 10.83 1.62 7.78
C ARG A 111 10.47 2.75 8.74
N THR A 112 9.18 3.10 8.81
CA THR A 112 8.68 4.12 9.76
C THR A 112 8.96 3.73 11.21
N LEU A 113 8.75 2.46 11.60
CA LEU A 113 9.02 1.98 12.95
C LEU A 113 10.53 1.92 13.27
N GLU A 114 11.36 1.61 12.29
CA GLU A 114 12.82 1.65 12.42
C GLU A 114 13.31 3.08 12.65
N GLN A 115 12.85 4.04 11.85
CA GLN A 115 13.13 5.47 12.05
C GLN A 115 12.67 5.95 13.43
N LEU A 116 11.53 5.45 13.91
CA LEU A 116 11.00 5.79 15.23
C LEU A 116 11.89 5.24 16.36
N ALA A 117 12.35 4.00 16.23
CA ALA A 117 13.23 3.34 17.20
C ALA A 117 14.64 3.93 17.22
N THR A 118 15.11 4.52 16.11
CA THR A 118 16.40 5.23 16.07
C THR A 118 16.31 6.66 16.64
N LYS A 119 15.18 7.35 16.46
CA LYS A 119 14.99 8.71 17.00
C LYS A 119 14.92 8.76 18.53
N GLU A 120 14.42 7.70 19.18
CA GLU A 120 14.33 7.64 20.64
C GLU A 120 14.66 6.23 21.13
N ASN A 121 15.67 6.14 22.01
CA ASN A 121 15.99 4.89 22.70
C ASN A 121 14.90 4.57 23.75
N ASN A 122 13.85 3.89 23.30
CA ASN A 122 12.70 3.53 24.11
C ASN A 122 12.36 2.04 23.93
N PRO A 123 12.41 1.22 24.99
CA PRO A 123 12.11 -0.21 24.92
C PRO A 123 10.71 -0.54 24.37
N ILE A 124 9.75 0.39 24.49
CA ILE A 124 8.40 0.20 23.93
C ILE A 124 8.44 0.31 22.40
N LEU A 125 9.26 1.20 21.84
CA LEU A 125 9.37 1.42 20.39
C LEU A 125 10.11 0.26 19.71
N SER A 126 11.22 -0.20 20.30
CA SER A 126 11.90 -1.41 19.82
C SER A 126 11.00 -2.65 19.96
N GLY A 127 10.31 -2.81 21.09
CA GLY A 127 9.34 -3.87 21.27
C GLY A 127 8.17 -3.82 20.27
N ALA A 128 7.70 -2.62 19.92
CA ALA A 128 6.67 -2.44 18.90
C ALA A 128 7.16 -2.86 17.51
N LEU A 129 8.38 -2.48 17.13
CA LEU A 129 9.02 -2.89 15.89
C LEU A 129 9.17 -4.41 15.79
N ASP A 130 9.71 -5.05 16.83
CA ASP A 130 9.89 -6.51 16.87
C ASP A 130 8.55 -7.24 16.82
N TYR A 131 7.56 -6.76 17.58
CA TYR A 131 6.21 -7.30 17.53
C TYR A 131 5.60 -7.14 16.13
N TYR A 132 5.77 -5.98 15.49
CA TYR A 132 5.21 -5.71 14.18
C TYR A 132 5.87 -6.56 13.08
N ARG A 133 7.19 -6.75 13.10
CA ARG A 133 7.89 -7.66 12.17
C ARG A 133 7.36 -9.09 12.26
N LYS A 134 7.06 -9.57 13.46
CA LYS A 134 6.54 -10.94 13.68
C LYS A 134 5.06 -11.08 13.35
N ASN A 135 4.23 -10.11 13.77
CA ASN A 135 2.78 -10.24 13.75
C ASN A 135 2.10 -9.44 12.61
N LYS A 136 2.84 -8.56 11.94
CA LYS A 136 2.37 -7.64 10.88
C LYS A 136 1.25 -6.70 11.33
N LYS A 137 1.15 -6.48 12.65
CA LYS A 137 0.10 -5.72 13.32
C LYS A 137 0.61 -5.09 14.61
N LEU A 138 -0.01 -4.00 15.03
CA LEU A 138 0.19 -3.41 16.35
C LEU A 138 -0.91 -3.86 17.32
N THR A 139 -0.56 -4.01 18.60
CA THR A 139 -1.56 -4.06 19.68
C THR A 139 -2.07 -2.64 19.96
N PRO A 140 -3.23 -2.46 20.60
CA PRO A 140 -3.71 -1.11 20.96
C PRO A 140 -2.69 -0.33 21.79
N LYS A 141 -2.03 -0.99 22.75
CA LYS A 141 -0.98 -0.38 23.58
C LYS A 141 0.19 0.12 22.74
N TYR A 142 0.70 -0.69 21.81
CA TYR A 142 1.75 -0.24 20.89
C TYR A 142 1.27 0.88 19.97
N ALA A 143 0.07 0.76 19.41
CA ALA A 143 -0.50 1.79 18.52
C ALA A 143 -0.59 3.16 19.21
N ALA A 144 -1.07 3.21 20.45
CA ALA A 144 -1.18 4.46 21.20
C ALA A 144 0.16 5.18 21.41
N VAL A 145 1.26 4.42 21.57
CA VAL A 145 2.61 4.95 21.76
C VAL A 145 3.27 5.30 20.43
N VAL A 146 3.19 4.38 19.45
CA VAL A 146 3.74 4.58 18.10
C VAL A 146 3.16 5.84 17.47
N PHE A 147 1.83 5.95 17.37
CA PHE A 147 1.19 7.10 16.73
C PHE A 147 1.45 8.42 17.46
N TRP A 148 1.58 8.38 18.79
CA TRP A 148 2.00 9.56 19.55
C TRP A 148 3.40 10.02 19.16
N LYS A 149 4.36 9.08 19.08
CA LYS A 149 5.75 9.41 18.78
C LYS A 149 5.96 9.76 17.31
N LEU A 150 5.22 9.15 16.39
CA LEU A 150 5.19 9.56 14.98
C LEU A 150 4.79 11.02 14.83
N GLN A 151 3.71 11.42 15.52
CA GLN A 151 3.28 12.83 15.56
C GLN A 151 4.33 13.73 16.23
N ALA A 152 4.86 13.32 17.38
CA ALA A 152 5.82 14.13 18.14
C ALA A 152 7.14 14.39 17.39
N PHE A 153 7.58 13.44 16.56
CA PHE A 153 8.81 13.54 15.79
C PHE A 153 8.61 13.93 14.32
N ASN A 154 7.37 14.28 13.94
CA ASN A 154 6.98 14.62 12.58
C ASN A 154 7.49 13.61 11.54
N ILE A 155 7.29 12.30 11.83
CA ILE A 155 7.64 11.23 10.90
C ILE A 155 6.44 11.00 9.99
N ASP A 156 6.66 11.20 8.69
CA ASP A 156 5.65 10.95 7.68
C ASP A 156 5.25 9.46 7.65
N HIS A 157 3.95 9.22 7.53
CA HIS A 157 3.38 7.89 7.51
C HIS A 157 1.93 7.92 7.02
N HIS A 158 1.47 6.79 6.48
CA HIS A 158 0.05 6.60 6.17
C HIS A 158 -0.62 5.76 7.27
N PRO A 159 -1.48 6.34 8.14
CA PRO A 159 -2.04 5.63 9.29
C PRO A 159 -2.75 4.33 8.96
N SER A 160 -3.48 4.27 7.85
CA SER A 160 -4.26 3.08 7.48
C SER A 160 -3.41 1.87 7.09
N PHE A 161 -2.10 2.02 6.89
CA PHE A 161 -1.21 0.89 6.60
C PHE A 161 -0.90 0.10 7.88
N PHE A 162 -0.98 0.75 9.04
CA PHE A 162 -0.80 0.10 10.32
C PHE A 162 -2.06 -0.70 10.69
N GLN A 163 -1.97 -2.03 10.59
CA GLN A 163 -3.04 -2.89 11.06
C GLN A 163 -3.06 -3.00 12.58
N ILE A 164 -4.24 -2.82 13.19
CA ILE A 164 -4.43 -2.97 14.64
C ILE A 164 -5.06 -4.34 14.96
N GLU A 165 -4.50 -5.07 15.92
CA GLU A 165 -4.97 -6.40 16.33
C GLU A 165 -6.02 -6.31 17.45
N LEU A 166 -7.28 -6.66 17.14
CA LEU A 166 -8.43 -6.61 18.06
C LEU A 166 -9.25 -7.91 18.10
N ARG A 167 -8.69 -9.04 17.65
CA ARG A 167 -9.33 -10.36 17.70
C ARG A 167 -9.19 -11.02 19.07
N ARG A 168 -8.10 -10.74 19.81
CA ARG A 168 -7.85 -11.33 21.13
C ARG A 168 -8.62 -10.57 22.21
N ALA A 169 -9.23 -11.30 23.15
CA ALA A 169 -9.97 -10.73 24.27
C ALA A 169 -9.14 -9.71 25.08
N GLN A 170 -7.85 -10.01 25.31
CA GLN A 170 -6.95 -9.08 25.99
C GLN A 170 -6.81 -7.75 25.26
N HIS A 171 -6.68 -7.75 23.93
CA HIS A 171 -6.52 -6.50 23.17
C HIS A 171 -7.82 -5.69 23.12
N VAL A 172 -8.97 -6.37 23.11
CA VAL A 172 -10.27 -5.72 23.24
C VAL A 172 -10.40 -5.06 24.61
N ASN A 173 -9.99 -5.75 25.68
CA ASN A 173 -9.98 -5.18 27.03
C ASN A 173 -8.99 -4.01 27.15
N ASP A 174 -7.79 -4.14 26.58
CA ASP A 174 -6.80 -3.07 26.53
C ASP A 174 -7.33 -1.82 25.82
N LEU A 175 -8.10 -2.00 24.74
CA LEU A 175 -8.77 -0.90 24.05
C LEU A 175 -9.83 -0.27 24.95
N LYS A 176 -10.74 -1.07 25.52
CA LYS A 176 -11.83 -0.62 26.40
C LYS A 176 -11.34 0.22 27.58
N GLN A 177 -10.23 -0.20 28.20
CA GLN A 177 -9.64 0.49 29.35
C GLN A 177 -8.81 1.72 28.96
N MET A 178 -8.54 1.92 27.67
CA MET A 178 -7.71 3.01 27.19
C MET A 178 -8.48 4.35 27.22
N PRO A 179 -7.86 5.46 27.68
CA PRO A 179 -8.47 6.77 27.53
C PRO A 179 -8.79 7.08 26.07
N THR A 180 -9.99 7.59 25.79
CA THR A 180 -10.46 7.90 24.43
C THR A 180 -9.47 8.76 23.64
N ALA A 181 -8.83 9.74 24.28
CA ALA A 181 -7.80 10.58 23.67
C ALA A 181 -6.59 9.79 23.12
N ARG A 182 -6.24 8.64 23.72
CA ARG A 182 -5.17 7.75 23.20
C ARG A 182 -5.66 6.91 22.03
N VAL A 183 -6.93 6.49 22.04
CA VAL A 183 -7.56 5.76 20.93
C VAL A 183 -7.66 6.66 19.70
N HIS A 184 -7.94 7.95 19.89
CA HIS A 184 -7.98 8.95 18.82
C HIS A 184 -6.69 9.04 18.02
N ARG A 185 -5.52 8.82 18.66
CA ARG A 185 -4.20 8.88 18.01
C ARG A 185 -4.04 7.89 16.85
N PHE A 186 -4.68 6.72 16.94
CA PHE A 186 -4.62 5.68 15.91
C PHE A 186 -6.00 5.37 15.31
N TRP A 187 -6.97 6.26 15.47
CA TRP A 187 -8.34 6.06 14.98
C TRP A 187 -8.41 5.82 13.47
N THR A 188 -7.58 6.54 12.73
CA THR A 188 -7.47 6.43 11.26
C THR A 188 -6.88 5.09 10.82
N ALA A 189 -6.10 4.41 11.68
CA ALA A 189 -5.56 3.07 11.46
C ALA A 189 -6.60 1.95 11.71
N LEU A 190 -7.68 2.24 12.45
CA LEU A 190 -8.75 1.27 12.68
C LEU A 190 -9.60 1.07 11.42
N THR A 191 -9.95 -0.18 11.12
CA THR A 191 -10.95 -0.49 10.10
C THR A 191 -12.34 -0.02 10.51
N THR A 192 -13.27 0.11 9.56
CA THR A 192 -14.67 0.50 9.85
C THR A 192 -15.32 -0.37 10.92
N ALA A 193 -15.12 -1.69 10.87
CA ALA A 193 -15.64 -2.62 11.88
C ALA A 193 -14.99 -2.40 13.26
N GLN A 194 -13.69 -2.11 13.30
CA GLN A 194 -12.99 -1.83 14.55
C GLN A 194 -13.38 -0.48 15.16
N ARG A 195 -13.65 0.54 14.35
CA ARG A 195 -14.19 1.82 14.82
C ARG A 195 -15.57 1.64 15.45
N ARG A 196 -16.46 0.88 14.81
CA ARG A 196 -17.78 0.51 15.39
C ARG A 196 -17.61 -0.18 16.74
N LYS A 197 -16.74 -1.18 16.81
CA LYS A 197 -16.40 -1.86 18.07
C LYS A 197 -15.82 -0.92 19.12
N ALA A 198 -14.97 0.03 18.75
CA ALA A 198 -14.44 1.02 19.68
C ALA A 198 -15.55 1.90 20.27
N VAL A 199 -16.55 2.28 19.45
CA VAL A 199 -17.73 3.01 19.92
C VAL A 199 -18.58 2.17 20.89
N GLU A 200 -18.81 0.89 20.58
CA GLU A 200 -19.51 -0.05 21.48
C GLU A 200 -18.79 -0.21 22.83
N LEU A 201 -17.46 -0.06 22.86
CA LEU A 201 -16.65 -0.11 24.07
C LEU A 201 -16.62 1.22 24.86
N GLY A 202 -17.31 2.25 24.39
CA GLY A 202 -17.46 3.54 25.08
C GLY A 202 -16.57 4.68 24.56
N HIS A 203 -15.87 4.49 23.44
CA HIS A 203 -15.11 5.59 22.82
C HIS A 203 -15.99 6.42 21.88
N THR A 204 -15.61 7.68 21.68
CA THR A 204 -16.21 8.54 20.66
C THR A 204 -15.28 8.65 19.45
N SER A 205 -15.83 8.96 18.27
CA SER A 205 -14.98 9.36 17.13
C SER A 205 -14.31 10.71 17.42
N PRO A 206 -13.07 10.94 16.95
CA PRO A 206 -12.51 12.29 16.91
C PRO A 206 -13.46 13.23 16.15
N GLN A 207 -13.60 14.46 16.64
CA GLN A 207 -14.21 15.55 15.87
C GLN A 207 -13.16 16.00 14.84
N GLY A 208 -13.59 16.10 13.57
CA GLY A 208 -12.72 16.47 12.45
C GLY A 208 -12.27 17.92 12.50
#